data_AF-A0A183JE21-F1
#
_entry.id   AF-A0A183JE21-F1
#
_cell.length_a   1.000
_cell.length_b   1.000
_cell.length_c   1.000
_cell.angle_alpha   90.00
_cell.angle_beta   90.00
_cell.angle_gamma   90.00
#
_symmetry.space_group_name_H-M   'P 1'
#
loop_
_entity.id
_entity.type
_entity.pdbx_description
1 polymer ?
#
loop_
_entity_poly.entity_id
_entity_poly.type
_entity_poly.pdbx_seq_one_letter_code
_entity_poly.pdbx_strand_id
1 'polypeptide(L)'
;MIIRVQSPDGIKRIELPETDSYDKFLSLVCEKFGIGRNDSWCLSRSHSQSERLNASLNTRLAKLGLKHGDLLFLLDHHGSGGEETANKDQQSDSSSHINPNNWSTCGPLVEDKVDQEMAKMDGRIHRKRNEQLYMLIDSTTLIDQYPFDSAYLEHLDPPVKFMSFHAYLRKLTGGQSKGKFSSLENLSCHIRPGCRDHPPWPNGICTKCQPNPVTLEIQPYRHVDFVQFENPQLMNTFLDYWRQTSCQRIGIMLGRYAHFNAPGSPPLAIKAVVAVIYEPAQALRITTLYLNNFKVTNSTNL
;
A
#
# COMPACT_ATOMS: atom_id res chain seq x y z
N MET A 1 34.64 19.01 15.70
CA MET A 1 33.75 17.86 15.96
C MET A 1 33.02 17.48 14.67
N ILE A 2 32.55 16.24 14.56
CA ILE A 2 31.73 15.77 13.44
C ILE A 2 30.34 15.46 13.98
N ILE A 3 29.32 16.11 13.43
CA ILE A 3 27.91 15.86 13.77
C ILE A 3 27.25 15.16 12.59
N ARG A 4 26.52 14.08 12.86
CA ARG A 4 25.73 13.34 11.87
C ARG A 4 24.33 13.90 11.86
N VAL A 5 23.83 14.30 10.70
CA VAL A 5 22.45 14.75 10.53
C VAL A 5 21.74 13.77 9.62
N GLN A 6 20.65 13.18 10.09
CA GLN A 6 19.79 12.27 9.34
C GLN A 6 18.57 13.00 8.83
N SER A 7 18.31 12.86 7.54
CA SER A 7 17.11 13.31 6.85
C SER A 7 16.43 12.11 6.15
N PRO A 8 15.23 12.28 5.60
CA PRO A 8 14.62 11.28 4.71
C PRO A 8 15.52 10.91 3.51
N ASP A 9 16.38 11.84 3.06
CA ASP A 9 17.32 11.64 1.96
C ASP A 9 18.67 11.03 2.41
N GLY A 10 18.78 10.59 3.67
CA GLY A 10 19.96 9.92 4.23
C GLY A 10 20.74 10.74 5.25
N ILE A 11 21.91 10.22 5.65
CA ILE A 11 22.76 10.79 6.70
C ILE A 11 23.93 11.56 6.09
N LYS A 12 24.09 12.84 6.44
CA LYS A 12 25.26 13.66 6.08
C LYS A 12 26.08 14.00 7.32
N ARG A 13 27.40 14.07 7.15
CA ARG A 13 28.35 14.45 8.21
C ARG A 13 28.72 15.92 8.04
N ILE A 14 28.60 16.69 9.12
CA ILE A 14 28.92 18.11 9.16
C ILE A 14 30.11 18.29 10.11
N GLU A 15 31.19 18.84 9.57
CA GLU A 15 32.43 19.06 10.30
C GLU A 15 32.52 20.53 10.71
N LEU A 16 32.59 20.77 12.02
CA LEU A 16 32.70 22.10 12.58
C LEU A 16 33.31 22.06 14.00
N PRO A 17 34.10 23.05 14.42
CA PRO A 17 34.64 23.13 15.78
C PRO A 17 33.53 23.44 16.81
N GLU A 18 33.72 22.99 18.07
CA GLU A 18 32.77 23.23 19.18
C GLU A 18 32.64 24.71 19.57
N THR A 19 33.60 25.53 19.13
CA THR A 19 33.63 26.99 19.34
C THR A 19 32.70 27.75 18.41
N ASP A 20 32.24 27.13 17.32
CA ASP A 20 31.37 27.78 16.35
C ASP A 20 29.95 28.00 16.91
N SER A 21 29.25 28.95 16.30
CA SER A 21 27.87 29.29 16.65
C SER A 21 26.88 28.30 16.06
N TYR A 22 25.72 28.18 16.71
CA TYR A 22 24.57 27.45 16.20
C TYR A 22 24.10 28.00 14.84
N ASP A 23 24.23 29.31 14.61
CA ASP A 23 23.92 29.95 13.33
C ASP A 23 24.69 29.33 12.16
N LYS A 24 26.01 29.18 12.33
CA LYS A 24 26.91 28.63 11.32
C LYS A 24 26.66 27.14 11.08
N PHE A 25 26.30 26.41 12.14
CA PHE A 25 25.88 25.03 12.03
C PHE A 25 24.62 24.88 11.17
N LEU A 26 23.58 25.70 11.41
CA LEU A 26 22.37 25.69 10.59
C LEU A 26 22.66 26.04 9.12
N SER A 27 23.53 27.02 8.86
CA SER A 27 23.94 27.37 7.49
C SER A 27 24.59 26.19 6.75
N LEU A 28 25.46 25.43 7.42
CA LEU A 28 26.08 24.23 6.85
C LEU A 28 25.08 23.10 6.61
N VAL A 29 24.07 22.96 7.49
CA VAL A 29 22.95 22.03 7.28
C VAL A 29 22.17 22.46 6.03
N CYS A 30 21.80 23.74 5.91
CA CYS A 30 21.12 24.28 4.74
C CYS A 30 21.88 23.98 3.45
N GLU A 31 23.18 24.28 3.42
CA GLU A 31 24.03 24.04 2.25
C GLU A 31 24.13 22.55 1.91
N LYS A 32 24.37 21.68 2.91
CA LYS A 32 24.53 20.24 2.68
C LYS A 32 23.24 19.58 2.23
N PHE A 33 22.08 20.01 2.73
CA PHE A 33 20.78 19.40 2.41
C PHE A 33 20.00 20.15 1.32
N GLY A 34 20.47 21.30 0.85
CA GLY A 34 19.78 22.11 -0.16
C GLY A 34 18.46 22.69 0.34
N ILE A 35 18.35 22.97 1.65
CA ILE A 35 17.13 23.49 2.29
C ILE A 35 17.26 24.97 2.61
N GLY A 36 16.16 25.71 2.51
CA GLY A 36 16.11 27.14 2.85
C GLY A 36 16.21 27.37 4.36
N ARG A 37 16.66 28.55 4.77
CA ARG A 37 16.68 28.96 6.18
C ARG A 37 15.31 29.53 6.57
N ASN A 38 14.39 28.67 6.98
CA ASN A 38 13.02 29.02 7.34
C ASN A 38 12.57 28.17 8.55
N ASP A 39 11.43 28.53 9.14
CA ASP A 39 10.84 27.78 10.26
C ASP A 39 10.18 26.46 9.82
N SER A 40 10.33 26.06 8.55
CA SER A 40 9.75 24.83 8.03
C SER A 40 10.53 23.59 8.43
N TRP A 41 11.60 23.69 9.22
CA TRP A 41 12.31 22.51 9.72
C TRP A 41 12.98 22.78 11.07
N CYS A 42 13.33 21.71 11.77
CA CYS A 42 14.13 21.78 12.99
C CYS A 42 15.07 20.59 13.14
N LEU A 43 16.06 20.72 14.02
CA LEU A 43 16.96 19.63 14.40
C LEU A 43 16.55 19.09 15.76
N SER A 44 16.37 17.78 15.86
CA SER A 44 16.02 17.08 17.11
C SER A 44 17.03 15.98 17.41
N ARG A 45 17.22 15.65 18.68
CA ARG A 45 17.97 14.45 19.10
C ARG A 45 17.14 13.17 19.02
N SER A 46 15.83 13.30 18.84
CA SER A 46 14.88 12.21 18.68
C SER A 46 14.18 12.28 17.32
N HIS A 47 13.58 11.16 16.89
CA HIS A 47 12.67 11.13 15.74
C HIS A 47 11.37 11.92 15.94
N SER A 48 11.14 12.45 17.15
CA SER A 48 10.01 13.30 17.51
C SER A 48 10.47 14.72 17.88
N GLN A 49 9.53 15.67 17.92
CA GLN A 49 9.84 17.07 18.25
C GLN A 49 10.15 17.31 19.75
N SER A 50 10.05 16.28 20.60
CA SER A 50 10.21 16.39 22.06
C SER A 50 11.61 16.86 22.49
N GLU A 51 12.64 16.54 21.70
CA GLU A 51 14.04 16.92 21.96
C GLU A 51 14.59 17.86 20.88
N ARG A 52 13.76 18.83 20.47
CA ARG A 52 14.17 19.89 19.53
C ARG A 52 15.30 20.73 20.13
N LEU A 53 16.33 20.97 19.33
CA LEU A 53 17.38 21.93 19.65
C LEU A 53 16.84 23.36 19.52
N ASN A 54 16.39 23.92 20.64
CA ASN A 54 15.97 25.31 20.75
C ASN A 54 17.10 26.13 21.37
N ALA A 55 17.89 26.80 20.55
CA ALA A 55 18.92 27.72 21.02
C ALA A 55 18.96 29.00 20.19
N SER A 56 19.42 30.08 20.82
CA SER A 56 19.66 31.32 20.08
C SER A 56 20.80 31.11 19.07
N LEU A 57 20.70 31.79 17.93
CA LEU A 57 21.64 31.68 16.82
C LEU A 57 23.11 31.92 17.25
N ASN A 58 23.33 32.78 18.25
CA ASN A 58 24.65 33.10 18.79
C ASN A 58 25.17 32.11 19.85
N THR A 59 24.40 31.07 20.20
CA THR A 59 24.81 30.07 21.17
C THR A 59 25.94 29.22 20.60
N ARG A 60 27.03 29.05 21.36
CA ARG A 60 28.12 28.15 20.98
C ARG A 60 27.69 26.69 21.07
N LEU A 61 28.17 25.86 20.15
CA LEU A 61 27.83 24.44 20.10
C LEU A 61 28.25 23.66 21.36
N ALA A 62 29.35 24.06 22.00
CA ALA A 62 29.75 23.53 23.30
C ALA A 62 28.64 23.64 24.38
N LYS A 63 27.81 24.70 24.33
CA LYS A 63 26.72 24.92 25.29
C LYS A 63 25.45 24.13 24.94
N LEU A 64 25.34 23.67 23.69
CA LEU A 64 24.26 22.81 23.22
C LEU A 64 24.45 21.34 23.63
N GLY A 65 25.55 21.01 24.30
CA GLY A 65 25.85 19.65 24.77
C GLY A 65 25.97 18.64 23.63
N LEU A 66 26.34 19.08 22.43
CA LEU A 66 26.62 18.22 21.28
C LEU A 66 28.06 17.73 21.35
N LYS A 67 28.26 16.43 21.18
CA LYS A 67 29.57 15.78 21.19
C LYS A 67 29.96 15.29 19.80
N HIS A 68 31.24 15.02 19.61
CA HIS A 68 31.72 14.36 18.39
C HIS A 68 31.00 13.02 18.19
N GLY A 69 30.37 12.84 17.03
CA GLY A 69 29.66 11.62 16.64
C GLY A 69 28.15 11.64 16.89
N ASP A 70 27.61 12.68 17.52
CA ASP A 70 26.17 12.77 17.80
C ASP A 70 25.33 12.73 16.52
N LEU A 71 24.16 12.10 16.63
CA LEU A 71 23.18 11.98 15.56
C LEU A 71 22.00 12.92 15.85
N LEU A 72 21.68 13.79 14.89
CA LEU A 72 20.53 14.67 14.92
C LEU A 72 19.60 14.34 13.75
N PHE A 73 18.30 14.50 13.98
CA PHE A 73 17.25 14.29 12.98
C PHE A 73 16.78 15.65 12.45
N LEU A 74 16.78 15.78 11.13
CA LEU A 74 16.18 16.90 10.42
C LEU A 74 14.68 16.61 10.22
N LEU A 75 13.84 17.35 10.94
CA LEU A 75 12.39 17.22 10.92
C LEU A 75 11.77 18.40 10.16
N ASP A 76 10.89 18.14 9.19
CA ASP A 76 10.14 19.17 8.46
C ASP A 76 8.81 19.48 9.19
N HIS A 77 8.43 20.75 9.25
CA HIS A 77 7.21 21.26 9.87
C HIS A 77 6.00 21.31 8.92
N HIS A 78 6.14 20.92 7.65
CA HIS A 78 4.98 20.71 6.79
C HIS A 78 4.18 19.45 7.21
N GLY A 79 3.30 19.64 8.19
CA GLY A 79 2.25 18.68 8.55
C GLY A 79 1.96 18.50 10.04
N SER A 80 2.51 19.33 10.93
CA SER A 80 2.27 19.20 12.38
C SER A 80 2.41 20.56 13.09
N GLY A 81 1.36 21.37 13.02
CA GLY A 81 1.28 22.64 13.72
C GLY A 81 -0.17 23.01 14.02
N GLY A 82 -0.71 22.45 15.11
CA GLY A 82 -1.75 23.12 15.86
C GLY A 82 -1.10 24.26 16.63
N GLU A 83 -1.44 25.50 16.29
CA GLU A 83 -1.17 26.66 17.12
C GLU A 83 -2.46 27.09 17.81
N GLU A 84 -2.41 27.02 19.13
CA GLU A 84 -3.39 27.56 20.06
C GLU A 84 -3.50 29.08 19.86
N THR A 85 -4.56 29.52 19.21
CA THR A 85 -5.10 30.86 19.44
C THR A 85 -6.45 30.70 20.14
N ALA A 86 -6.49 31.13 21.38
CA ALA A 86 -7.71 31.20 22.17
C ALA A 86 -8.71 32.12 21.48
N ASN A 87 -9.75 31.52 20.88
CA ASN A 87 -11.03 32.17 20.68
C ASN A 87 -12.12 31.15 21.06
N LYS A 88 -12.87 31.51 22.10
CA LYS A 88 -14.13 30.86 22.44
C LYS A 88 -15.07 31.06 21.26
N ASP A 89 -15.47 29.99 20.58
CA ASP A 89 -16.82 29.84 20.07
C ASP A 89 -17.08 28.39 19.64
N GLN A 90 -18.37 28.10 19.57
CA GLN A 90 -19.01 26.81 19.81
C GLN A 90 -18.54 25.63 18.94
N GLN A 91 -18.37 24.53 19.66
CA GLN A 91 -18.09 23.17 19.22
C GLN A 91 -19.18 22.64 18.28
N SER A 92 -18.80 22.42 17.01
CA SER A 92 -19.42 21.43 16.14
C SER A 92 -18.32 20.54 15.56
N ASP A 93 -17.89 19.58 16.37
CA ASP A 93 -16.96 18.51 15.97
C ASP A 93 -17.57 17.70 14.83
N SER A 94 -17.19 18.03 13.60
CA SER A 94 -17.30 17.12 12.45
C SER A 94 -15.97 16.39 12.28
N SER A 95 -15.63 15.54 13.25
CA SER A 95 -14.62 14.52 13.02
C SER A 95 -15.21 13.52 12.02
N SER A 96 -14.70 13.55 10.79
CA SER A 96 -14.96 12.51 9.80
C SER A 96 -14.24 11.23 10.23
N HIS A 97 -14.77 10.59 11.28
CA HIS A 97 -14.55 9.18 11.51
C HIS A 97 -15.06 8.46 10.27
N ILE A 98 -14.13 7.96 9.45
CA ILE A 98 -14.47 6.95 8.44
C ILE A 98 -14.88 5.72 9.23
N ASN A 99 -16.16 5.67 9.55
CA ASN A 99 -16.82 4.54 10.16
C ASN A 99 -16.74 3.41 9.10
N PRO A 100 -16.21 2.22 9.40
CA PRO A 100 -16.18 1.12 8.43
C PRO A 100 -17.59 0.73 7.95
N ASN A 101 -18.63 1.11 8.72
CA ASN A 101 -20.03 0.93 8.36
C ASN A 101 -20.57 1.96 7.36
N ASN A 102 -19.81 2.99 6.99
CA ASN A 102 -20.25 4.02 6.03
C ASN A 102 -20.15 3.58 4.55
N TRP A 103 -19.65 2.37 4.27
CA TRP A 103 -19.85 1.73 2.97
C TRP A 103 -21.34 1.50 2.66
N SER A 104 -22.21 1.52 3.67
CA SER A 104 -23.67 1.39 3.52
C SER A 104 -24.32 2.55 2.73
N THR A 105 -23.57 3.60 2.38
CA THR A 105 -24.07 4.70 1.55
C THR A 105 -24.00 4.40 0.04
N CYS A 106 -23.41 3.26 -0.36
CA CYS A 106 -23.23 2.88 -1.76
C CYS A 106 -24.27 1.83 -2.20
N GLY A 107 -25.57 2.18 -2.16
CA GLY A 107 -26.64 1.33 -2.70
C GLY A 107 -26.59 -0.15 -2.29
N PRO A 108 -27.29 -1.05 -2.99
CA PRO A 108 -26.92 -2.46 -2.97
C PRO A 108 -25.52 -2.61 -3.60
N LEU A 109 -24.61 -3.34 -2.94
CA LEU A 109 -23.32 -3.72 -3.50
C LEU A 109 -23.53 -4.45 -4.83
N VAL A 110 -23.10 -3.85 -5.93
CA VAL A 110 -23.11 -4.47 -7.26
C VAL A 110 -21.71 -4.96 -7.56
N GLU A 111 -21.57 -6.27 -7.72
CA GLU A 111 -20.31 -6.90 -8.16
C GLU A 111 -19.95 -6.48 -9.59
N ASP A 112 -18.65 -6.47 -9.90
CA ASP A 112 -18.18 -6.16 -11.25
C ASP A 112 -18.71 -7.20 -12.27
N LYS A 113 -18.90 -6.76 -13.51
CA LYS A 113 -19.41 -7.64 -14.60
C LYS A 113 -18.59 -8.91 -14.76
N VAL A 114 -17.25 -8.82 -14.64
CA VAL A 114 -16.35 -9.97 -14.74
C VAL A 114 -16.58 -10.96 -13.60
N ASP A 115 -16.85 -10.49 -12.38
CA ASP A 115 -17.09 -11.35 -11.22
C ASP A 115 -18.42 -12.08 -11.36
N GLN A 116 -19.45 -11.40 -11.86
CA GLN A 116 -20.75 -12.02 -12.18
C GLN A 116 -20.62 -13.10 -13.26
N GLU A 117 -19.74 -12.91 -14.25
CA GLU A 117 -19.43 -13.92 -15.27
C GLU A 117 -18.69 -15.11 -14.65
N MET A 118 -17.65 -14.86 -13.84
CA MET A 118 -16.87 -15.92 -13.18
C MET A 118 -17.72 -16.73 -12.20
N ALA A 119 -18.63 -16.07 -11.48
CA ALA A 119 -19.54 -16.72 -10.54
C ALA A 119 -20.46 -17.75 -11.21
N LYS A 120 -20.82 -17.55 -12.49
CA LYS A 120 -21.64 -18.50 -13.27
C LYS A 120 -20.85 -19.68 -13.81
N MET A 121 -19.53 -19.58 -13.89
CA MET A 121 -18.67 -20.65 -14.40
C MET A 121 -18.34 -21.65 -13.28
N ASP A 122 -18.36 -22.95 -13.60
CA ASP A 122 -17.97 -24.00 -12.66
C ASP A 122 -16.44 -24.02 -12.47
N GLY A 123 -15.69 -23.82 -13.56
CA GLY A 123 -14.22 -23.82 -13.53
C GLY A 123 -13.61 -25.22 -13.45
N ARG A 124 -14.40 -26.28 -13.61
CA ARG A 124 -13.92 -27.67 -13.68
C ARG A 124 -12.92 -27.87 -14.80
N ILE A 125 -11.85 -28.59 -14.48
CA ILE A 125 -10.78 -28.93 -15.42
C ILE A 125 -11.10 -30.30 -16.03
N HIS A 126 -11.41 -30.28 -17.32
CA HIS A 126 -11.72 -31.48 -18.08
C HIS A 126 -10.42 -32.08 -18.63
N ARG A 127 -10.04 -33.28 -18.16
CA ARG A 127 -8.85 -33.98 -18.68
C ARG A 127 -9.12 -34.52 -20.08
N LYS A 128 -8.18 -34.32 -21.01
CA LYS A 128 -8.19 -35.07 -22.28
C LYS A 128 -7.95 -36.55 -21.99
N ARG A 129 -8.70 -37.42 -22.65
CA ARG A 129 -8.60 -38.88 -22.49
C ARG A 129 -7.19 -39.32 -22.90
N ASN A 130 -6.47 -40.03 -22.03
CA ASN A 130 -5.16 -40.57 -22.36
C ASN A 130 -5.32 -41.83 -23.23
N GLU A 131 -4.72 -41.84 -24.43
CA GLU A 131 -4.76 -42.97 -25.38
C GLU A 131 -4.20 -44.27 -24.76
N GLN A 132 -3.27 -44.19 -23.81
CA GLN A 132 -2.67 -45.35 -23.15
C GLN A 132 -3.56 -46.01 -22.08
N LEU A 133 -4.63 -45.34 -21.64
CA LEU A 133 -5.57 -45.85 -20.64
C LEU A 133 -6.89 -46.35 -21.26
N TYR A 134 -6.94 -46.49 -22.59
CA TYR A 134 -8.15 -46.87 -23.33
C TYR A 134 -8.72 -48.25 -22.98
N MET A 135 -7.91 -49.13 -22.40
CA MET A 135 -8.24 -50.55 -22.26
C MET A 135 -8.77 -50.96 -20.88
N LEU A 136 -8.84 -50.06 -19.90
CA LEU A 136 -9.12 -50.45 -18.50
C LEU A 136 -10.43 -49.91 -17.92
N ILE A 137 -11.09 -48.91 -18.53
CA ILE A 137 -12.28 -48.30 -17.95
C ILE A 137 -13.32 -48.06 -19.03
N ASP A 138 -14.39 -48.86 -18.99
CA ASP A 138 -15.60 -48.67 -19.76
C ASP A 138 -16.12 -47.24 -19.58
N SER A 139 -16.61 -46.64 -20.65
CA SER A 139 -17.02 -45.24 -20.71
C SER A 139 -17.92 -44.85 -19.52
N THR A 140 -17.55 -43.84 -18.72
CA THR A 140 -18.48 -42.77 -18.26
C THR A 140 -17.92 -41.75 -17.27
N THR A 141 -16.79 -41.94 -16.58
CA THR A 141 -16.36 -40.95 -15.57
C THR A 141 -14.91 -40.52 -15.74
N LEU A 142 -14.66 -39.60 -16.67
CA LEU A 142 -13.53 -38.69 -16.51
C LEU A 142 -13.85 -37.85 -15.27
N ILE A 143 -13.14 -38.08 -14.17
CA ILE A 143 -13.34 -37.31 -12.94
C ILE A 143 -12.81 -35.90 -13.21
N ASP A 144 -13.73 -34.94 -13.32
CA ASP A 144 -13.38 -33.53 -13.42
C ASP A 144 -12.58 -33.12 -12.18
N GLN A 145 -11.43 -32.49 -12.41
CA GLN A 145 -10.63 -31.94 -11.31
C GLN A 145 -11.20 -30.60 -10.87
N TYR A 146 -11.06 -30.33 -9.57
CA TYR A 146 -11.45 -29.06 -8.99
C TYR A 146 -10.51 -27.91 -9.43
N PRO A 147 -11.02 -26.69 -9.58
CA PRO A 147 -10.24 -25.54 -10.04
C PRO A 147 -9.07 -25.16 -9.11
N PHE A 148 -9.07 -25.65 -7.86
CA PHE A 148 -8.09 -25.37 -6.82
C PHE A 148 -7.12 -26.54 -6.55
N ASP A 149 -7.09 -27.55 -7.43
CA ASP A 149 -6.21 -28.71 -7.30
C ASP A 149 -4.73 -28.31 -7.50
N SER A 150 -3.92 -28.45 -6.44
CA SER A 150 -2.49 -28.07 -6.46
C SER A 150 -1.72 -28.85 -7.51
N ALA A 151 -1.99 -30.16 -7.66
CA ALA A 151 -1.26 -31.00 -8.60
C ALA A 151 -1.46 -30.53 -10.04
N TYR A 152 -2.68 -30.10 -10.39
CA TYR A 152 -2.95 -29.53 -11.70
C TYR A 152 -2.24 -28.19 -11.90
N LEU A 153 -2.33 -27.28 -10.92
CA LEU A 153 -1.74 -25.94 -11.00
C LEU A 153 -0.21 -25.99 -11.15
N GLU A 154 0.45 -26.94 -10.49
CA GLU A 154 1.90 -27.16 -10.59
C GLU A 154 2.34 -27.72 -11.95
N HIS A 155 1.46 -28.49 -12.62
CA HIS A 155 1.72 -29.07 -13.95
C HIS A 155 1.45 -28.12 -15.12
N LEU A 156 0.84 -26.95 -14.87
CA LEU A 156 0.67 -25.94 -15.91
C LEU A 156 2.04 -25.40 -16.37
N ASP A 157 2.09 -24.94 -17.63
CA ASP A 157 3.26 -24.28 -18.19
C ASP A 157 2.91 -22.81 -18.51
N PRO A 158 3.43 -21.83 -17.73
CA PRO A 158 4.28 -21.99 -16.55
C PRO A 158 3.50 -22.46 -15.30
N PRO A 159 4.20 -23.04 -14.28
CA PRO A 159 3.56 -23.49 -13.05
C PRO A 159 2.85 -22.34 -12.32
N VAL A 160 1.61 -22.57 -11.93
CA VAL A 160 0.78 -21.57 -11.25
C VAL A 160 1.10 -21.57 -9.75
N LYS A 161 1.70 -20.47 -9.28
CA LYS A 161 2.09 -20.29 -7.87
C LYS A 161 0.90 -20.05 -6.92
N PHE A 162 -0.14 -19.39 -7.41
CA PHE A 162 -1.31 -18.99 -6.62
C PHE A 162 -2.57 -19.27 -7.42
N MET A 163 -3.59 -19.84 -6.78
CA MET A 163 -4.89 -20.03 -7.43
C MET A 163 -5.59 -18.67 -7.64
N SER A 164 -6.51 -18.63 -8.60
CA SER A 164 -7.37 -17.46 -8.77
C SER A 164 -8.28 -17.30 -7.55
N PHE A 165 -8.70 -16.07 -7.27
CA PHE A 165 -9.62 -15.79 -6.19
C PHE A 165 -10.93 -16.58 -6.34
N HIS A 166 -11.47 -16.68 -7.55
CA HIS A 166 -12.70 -17.45 -7.80
C HIS A 166 -12.52 -18.96 -7.57
N ALA A 167 -11.34 -19.53 -7.89
CA ALA A 167 -11.03 -20.92 -7.51
C ALA A 167 -10.95 -21.09 -5.97
N TYR A 168 -10.40 -20.10 -5.27
CA TYR A 168 -10.37 -20.07 -3.81
C TYR A 168 -11.78 -19.99 -3.19
N LEU A 169 -12.69 -19.19 -3.77
CA LEU A 169 -14.10 -19.17 -3.37
C LEU A 169 -14.74 -20.56 -3.51
N ARG A 170 -14.47 -21.28 -4.61
CA ARG A 170 -14.94 -22.66 -4.78
C ARG A 170 -14.36 -23.61 -3.73
N LYS A 171 -13.09 -23.44 -3.37
CA LYS A 171 -12.43 -24.21 -2.30
C LYS A 171 -13.13 -24.02 -0.95
N LEU A 172 -13.44 -22.77 -0.59
CA LEU A 172 -14.18 -22.47 0.64
C LEU A 172 -15.61 -23.02 0.62
N THR A 173 -16.26 -22.95 -0.54
CA THR A 173 -17.67 -23.36 -0.73
C THR A 173 -17.85 -24.88 -0.82
N GLY A 174 -16.81 -25.60 -1.24
CA GLY A 174 -16.78 -27.06 -1.35
C GLY A 174 -16.67 -27.81 -0.01
N GLY A 175 -16.54 -27.10 1.11
CA GLY A 175 -16.52 -27.67 2.47
C GLY A 175 -17.91 -28.06 2.99
N GLN A 176 -18.03 -28.28 4.32
CA GLN A 176 -19.23 -28.80 4.98
C GLN A 176 -20.52 -27.98 4.75
N SER A 177 -20.42 -26.74 4.28
CA SER A 177 -21.56 -25.81 4.07
C SER A 177 -22.28 -25.91 2.72
N LYS A 178 -21.97 -26.89 1.87
CA LYS A 178 -22.68 -27.18 0.59
C LYS A 178 -23.27 -25.92 -0.10
N GLY A 179 -22.42 -25.01 -0.57
CA GLY A 179 -22.85 -24.04 -1.58
C GLY A 179 -23.54 -22.76 -1.10
N LYS A 180 -23.89 -22.59 0.19
CA LYS A 180 -24.77 -21.47 0.56
C LYS A 180 -24.06 -20.15 0.89
N PHE A 181 -22.88 -20.19 1.52
CA PHE A 181 -22.10 -19.00 1.87
C PHE A 181 -20.59 -19.31 1.89
N SER A 182 -19.78 -18.48 1.23
CA SER A 182 -18.33 -18.41 1.46
C SER A 182 -18.08 -17.38 2.55
N SER A 183 -17.60 -17.80 3.73
CA SER A 183 -17.20 -16.84 4.76
C SER A 183 -15.87 -16.23 4.37
N LEU A 184 -15.90 -15.01 3.83
CA LEU A 184 -14.71 -14.19 3.61
C LEU A 184 -14.54 -13.28 4.81
N GLU A 185 -13.48 -13.51 5.58
CA GLU A 185 -13.13 -12.64 6.70
C GLU A 185 -12.18 -11.54 6.23
N ASN A 186 -12.60 -10.29 6.36
CA ASN A 186 -11.70 -9.15 6.23
C ASN A 186 -10.90 -8.99 7.52
N LEU A 187 -9.59 -9.24 7.46
CA LEU A 187 -8.70 -9.04 8.60
C LEU A 187 -8.74 -7.58 9.04
N SER A 188 -9.23 -7.33 10.26
CA SER A 188 -9.22 -6.01 10.87
C SER A 188 -8.30 -6.01 12.08
N CYS A 189 -7.21 -5.25 11.97
CA CYS A 189 -6.28 -4.99 13.08
C CYS A 189 -6.68 -3.73 13.88
N HIS A 190 -7.86 -3.16 13.61
CA HIS A 190 -8.37 -2.02 14.36
C HIS A 190 -8.98 -2.48 15.69
N ILE A 191 -8.85 -1.63 16.71
CA ILE A 191 -9.57 -1.80 17.97
C ILE A 191 -11.06 -1.75 17.67
N ARG A 192 -11.80 -2.76 18.16
CA ARG A 192 -13.26 -2.81 17.93
C ARG A 192 -13.93 -1.63 18.65
N PRO A 193 -14.65 -0.75 17.93
CA PRO A 193 -15.32 0.37 18.56
C PRO A 193 -16.54 -0.10 19.39
N GLY A 194 -16.96 0.72 20.37
CA GLY A 194 -18.22 0.50 21.09
C GLY A 194 -18.15 -0.48 22.28
N CYS A 195 -16.97 -0.74 22.85
CA CYS A 195 -16.88 -1.48 24.11
C CYS A 195 -17.46 -0.67 25.27
N ARG A 196 -18.31 -1.30 26.09
CA ARG A 196 -18.99 -0.66 27.23
C ARG A 196 -18.27 -0.84 28.57
N ASP A 197 -17.24 -1.69 28.61
CA ASP A 197 -16.56 -2.11 29.84
C ASP A 197 -15.42 -1.16 30.25
N HIS A 198 -15.08 -0.18 29.41
CA HIS A 198 -14.00 0.78 29.66
C HIS A 198 -14.24 2.09 28.89
N PRO A 199 -13.57 3.20 29.27
CA PRO A 199 -13.57 4.43 28.49
C PRO A 199 -13.10 4.20 27.06
N PRO A 200 -13.55 4.99 26.07
CA PRO A 200 -13.12 4.84 24.68
C PRO A 200 -11.60 4.99 24.54
N TRP A 201 -11.02 4.28 23.56
CA TRP A 201 -9.62 4.44 23.17
C TRP A 201 -9.32 5.94 22.88
N PRO A 202 -8.23 6.53 23.40
CA PRO A 202 -7.05 5.90 24.01
C PRO A 202 -7.10 5.65 25.51
N ASN A 203 -8.19 6.00 26.19
CA ASN A 203 -8.26 6.01 27.67
C ASN A 203 -8.59 4.65 28.31
N GLY A 204 -8.89 3.62 27.51
CA GLY A 204 -9.15 2.27 28.00
C GLY A 204 -9.16 1.24 26.87
N ILE A 205 -8.73 0.02 27.21
CA ILE A 205 -8.78 -1.15 26.32
C ILE A 205 -9.00 -2.41 27.16
N CYS A 206 -9.70 -3.40 26.62
CA CYS A 206 -9.86 -4.72 27.22
C CYS A 206 -9.57 -5.82 26.19
N THR A 207 -9.47 -7.06 26.66
CA THR A 207 -9.23 -8.24 25.81
C THR A 207 -10.35 -8.49 24.79
N LYS A 208 -11.56 -7.97 25.01
CA LYS A 208 -12.69 -8.13 24.07
C LYS A 208 -12.63 -7.18 22.87
N CYS A 209 -12.02 -6.01 23.04
CA CYS A 209 -11.93 -4.99 21.99
C CYS A 209 -10.55 -4.93 21.32
N GLN A 210 -9.52 -5.46 21.99
CA GLN A 210 -8.19 -5.65 21.41
C GLN A 210 -8.29 -6.58 20.19
N PRO A 211 -7.64 -6.25 19.07
CA PRO A 211 -7.56 -7.15 17.93
C PRO A 211 -6.78 -8.42 18.29
N ASN A 212 -7.17 -9.55 17.68
CA ASN A 212 -6.45 -10.80 17.88
C ASN A 212 -5.02 -10.69 17.32
N PRO A 213 -4.04 -11.38 17.94
CA PRO A 213 -2.72 -11.54 17.34
C PRO A 213 -2.83 -12.08 15.92
N VAL A 214 -2.05 -11.52 15.01
CA VAL A 214 -2.05 -11.91 13.59
C VAL A 214 -0.86 -12.81 13.33
N THR A 215 -1.11 -13.97 12.72
CA THR A 215 -0.09 -14.83 12.14
C THR A 215 0.00 -14.55 10.64
N LEU A 216 1.19 -14.22 10.15
CA LEU A 216 1.41 -13.97 8.73
C LEU A 216 1.66 -15.28 8.00
N GLU A 217 0.66 -15.72 7.23
CA GLU A 217 0.77 -16.87 6.33
C GLU A 217 0.84 -16.40 4.86
N ILE A 218 1.40 -17.24 4.00
CA ILE A 218 1.40 -16.98 2.56
C ILE A 218 -0.04 -17.05 2.07
N GLN A 219 -0.52 -15.96 1.47
CA GLN A 219 -1.83 -15.92 0.85
C GLN A 219 -1.90 -16.96 -0.31
N PRO A 220 -2.82 -17.94 -0.28
CA PRO A 220 -2.82 -19.04 -1.24
C PRO A 220 -3.46 -18.67 -2.59
N TYR A 221 -3.96 -17.44 -2.73
CA TYR A 221 -4.68 -16.94 -3.88
C TYR A 221 -4.28 -15.50 -4.23
N ARG A 222 -4.70 -15.03 -5.41
CA ARG A 222 -4.60 -13.63 -5.83
C ARG A 222 -5.89 -13.18 -6.53
N HIS A 223 -6.20 -11.88 -6.45
CA HIS A 223 -7.40 -11.32 -7.08
C HIS A 223 -7.27 -11.19 -8.60
N VAL A 224 -6.06 -10.87 -9.08
CA VAL A 224 -5.75 -10.69 -10.49
C VAL A 224 -4.57 -11.59 -10.83
N ASP A 225 -4.73 -12.40 -11.86
CA ASP A 225 -3.76 -13.43 -12.28
C ASP A 225 -2.77 -12.93 -13.33
N PHE A 226 -3.17 -11.94 -14.13
CA PHE A 226 -2.37 -11.45 -15.24
C PHE A 226 -2.59 -9.96 -15.50
N VAL A 227 -1.56 -9.27 -15.99
CA VAL A 227 -1.64 -7.87 -16.44
C VAL A 227 -1.29 -7.83 -17.91
N GLN A 228 -2.24 -7.38 -18.72
CA GLN A 228 -2.10 -7.25 -20.17
C GLN A 228 -2.14 -5.77 -20.55
N PHE A 229 -1.17 -5.31 -21.33
CA PHE A 229 -1.22 -3.98 -21.96
C PHE A 229 -1.94 -4.10 -23.31
N GLU A 230 -2.92 -3.22 -23.58
CA GLU A 230 -3.61 -3.21 -24.88
C GLU A 230 -2.67 -2.83 -26.02
N ASN A 231 -1.76 -1.89 -25.75
CA ASN A 231 -0.76 -1.43 -26.70
C ASN A 231 0.64 -1.45 -26.07
N PRO A 232 1.61 -2.19 -26.64
CA PRO A 232 3.00 -2.20 -26.17
C PRO A 232 3.63 -0.80 -26.13
N GLN A 233 3.17 0.14 -26.96
CA GLN A 233 3.69 1.51 -26.99
C GLN A 233 3.42 2.26 -25.70
N LEU A 234 2.36 1.93 -24.94
CA LEU A 234 2.07 2.56 -23.65
C LEU A 234 3.25 2.41 -22.68
N MET A 235 3.83 1.20 -22.64
CA MET A 235 5.00 0.92 -21.81
C MET A 235 6.23 1.67 -22.34
N ASN A 236 6.44 1.70 -23.66
CA ASN A 236 7.58 2.40 -24.24
C ASN A 236 7.55 3.90 -23.92
N THR A 237 6.41 4.56 -24.13
CA THR A 237 6.24 5.99 -23.83
C THR A 237 6.47 6.27 -22.34
N PHE A 238 5.98 5.40 -21.45
CA PHE A 238 6.21 5.54 -20.02
C PHE A 238 7.70 5.37 -19.64
N LEU A 239 8.40 4.42 -20.28
CA LEU A 239 9.82 4.17 -20.05
C LEU A 239 10.74 5.23 -20.66
N ASP A 240 10.29 5.96 -21.69
CA ASP A 240 11.09 7.00 -22.35
C ASP A 240 11.50 8.11 -21.37
N TYR A 241 10.66 8.40 -20.38
CA TYR A 241 11.03 9.33 -19.32
C TYR A 241 12.29 8.89 -18.57
N TRP A 242 12.34 7.63 -18.15
CA TRP A 242 13.50 7.07 -17.46
C TRP A 242 14.72 7.03 -18.37
N ARG A 243 14.55 6.65 -19.66
CA ARG A 243 15.64 6.63 -20.65
C ARG A 243 16.28 8.00 -20.85
N GLN A 244 15.49 9.07 -20.80
CA GLN A 244 15.97 10.44 -21.02
C GLN A 244 16.54 11.08 -19.75
N THR A 245 15.94 10.81 -18.58
CA THR A 245 16.23 11.54 -17.34
C THR A 245 17.01 10.74 -16.31
N SER A 246 17.09 9.41 -16.46
CA SER A 246 17.56 8.47 -15.43
C SER A 246 16.86 8.61 -14.08
N CYS A 247 15.70 9.27 -14.05
CA CYS A 247 14.90 9.45 -12.84
C CYS A 247 13.74 8.44 -12.83
N GLN A 248 13.33 8.05 -11.62
CA GLN A 248 12.20 7.14 -11.46
C GLN A 248 10.90 7.82 -11.92
N ARG A 249 9.89 7.01 -12.23
CA ARG A 249 8.55 7.47 -12.62
C ARG A 249 7.48 6.55 -12.07
N ILE A 250 6.36 7.12 -11.62
CA ILE A 250 5.16 6.38 -11.24
C ILE A 250 3.99 6.77 -12.14
N GLY A 251 3.16 5.78 -12.44
CA GLY A 251 1.93 5.94 -13.22
C GLY A 251 0.81 5.10 -12.62
N ILE A 252 -0.42 5.55 -12.84
CA ILE A 252 -1.65 4.86 -12.47
C ILE A 252 -2.17 4.17 -13.74
N MET A 253 -2.25 2.84 -13.71
CA MET A 253 -2.78 2.06 -14.82
C MET A 253 -4.31 2.12 -14.79
N LEU A 254 -4.90 2.64 -15.86
CA LEU A 254 -6.34 2.71 -16.06
C LEU A 254 -6.75 1.73 -17.15
N GLY A 255 -7.88 1.05 -16.91
CA GLY A 255 -8.33 -0.01 -17.79
C GLY A 255 -9.50 -0.77 -17.19
N ARG A 256 -9.55 -2.07 -17.46
CA ARG A 256 -10.67 -2.93 -17.08
C ARG A 256 -10.21 -4.32 -16.70
N TYR A 257 -10.99 -4.99 -15.88
CA TYR A 257 -10.82 -6.42 -15.64
C TYR A 257 -11.56 -7.24 -16.71
N ALA A 258 -11.00 -8.40 -17.04
CA ALA A 258 -11.60 -9.33 -18.01
C ALA A 258 -11.21 -10.77 -17.65
N HIS A 259 -11.98 -11.74 -18.14
CA HIS A 259 -11.64 -13.15 -18.01
C HIS A 259 -10.30 -13.45 -18.70
N PHE A 260 -9.44 -14.19 -18.00
CA PHE A 260 -8.17 -14.71 -18.53
C PHE A 260 -8.30 -16.21 -18.84
N ASN A 261 -8.47 -16.53 -20.12
CA ASN A 261 -8.71 -17.88 -20.63
C ASN A 261 -7.64 -18.34 -21.64
N ALA A 262 -6.38 -18.00 -21.39
CA ALA A 262 -5.28 -18.41 -22.26
C ALA A 262 -4.76 -19.82 -21.89
N PRO A 263 -4.10 -20.54 -22.81
CA PRO A 263 -3.38 -21.75 -22.46
C PRO A 263 -2.39 -21.47 -21.32
N GLY A 264 -2.40 -22.31 -20.28
CA GLY A 264 -1.57 -22.12 -19.09
C GLY A 264 -2.17 -21.16 -18.03
N SER A 265 -3.33 -20.55 -18.29
CA SER A 265 -3.99 -19.73 -17.26
C SER A 265 -4.57 -20.60 -16.13
N PRO A 266 -4.55 -20.13 -14.88
CA PRO A 266 -5.31 -20.76 -13.81
C PRO A 266 -6.81 -20.83 -14.16
N PRO A 267 -7.56 -21.82 -13.65
CA PRO A 267 -9.02 -21.84 -13.78
C PRO A 267 -9.66 -20.59 -13.15
N LEU A 268 -10.72 -20.06 -13.78
CA LEU A 268 -11.46 -18.88 -13.30
C LEU A 268 -10.56 -17.64 -13.07
N ALA A 269 -9.53 -17.49 -13.90
CA ALA A 269 -8.54 -16.42 -13.74
C ALA A 269 -9.04 -15.08 -14.26
N ILE A 270 -8.62 -13.99 -13.62
CA ILE A 270 -8.94 -12.63 -14.04
C ILE A 270 -7.66 -11.92 -14.50
N LYS A 271 -7.73 -11.19 -15.61
CA LYS A 271 -6.67 -10.29 -16.05
C LYS A 271 -7.08 -8.82 -15.91
N ALA A 272 -6.12 -7.98 -15.58
CA ALA A 272 -6.21 -6.53 -15.75
C ALA A 272 -5.74 -6.16 -17.16
N VAL A 273 -6.62 -5.55 -17.94
CA VAL A 273 -6.32 -5.02 -19.27
C VAL A 273 -6.09 -3.52 -19.14
N VAL A 274 -4.84 -3.09 -19.33
CA VAL A 274 -4.40 -1.70 -19.20
C VAL A 274 -4.56 -0.98 -20.52
N ALA A 275 -5.42 0.03 -20.54
CA ALA A 275 -5.71 0.86 -21.71
C ALA A 275 -4.85 2.13 -21.76
N VAL A 276 -4.53 2.70 -20.60
CA VAL A 276 -3.69 3.91 -20.50
C VAL A 276 -2.95 3.96 -19.17
N ILE A 277 -1.81 4.66 -19.14
CA ILE A 277 -1.05 4.97 -17.93
C ILE A 277 -1.19 6.48 -17.69
N TYR A 278 -1.85 6.85 -16.59
CA TYR A 278 -1.95 8.25 -16.16
C TYR A 278 -0.79 8.60 -15.23
N GLU A 279 -0.06 9.66 -15.53
CA GLU A 279 1.09 10.09 -14.73
C GLU A 279 0.68 11.26 -13.82
N PRO A 280 0.47 11.03 -12.51
CA PRO A 280 0.17 12.12 -11.60
C PRO A 280 1.36 13.08 -11.48
N ALA A 281 1.07 14.31 -11.03
CA ALA A 281 2.08 15.29 -10.71
C ALA A 281 3.07 14.71 -9.66
N GLN A 282 4.33 14.64 -10.02
CA GLN A 282 5.38 13.99 -9.23
C GLN A 282 6.70 14.75 -9.37
N ALA A 283 7.52 14.74 -8.31
CA ALA A 283 8.81 15.43 -8.28
C ALA A 283 9.93 14.61 -8.94
N LEU A 284 10.82 15.28 -9.68
CA LEU A 284 11.98 14.66 -10.34
C LEU A 284 13.05 14.27 -9.32
N ARG A 285 13.35 12.98 -9.21
CA ARG A 285 14.42 12.46 -8.34
C ARG A 285 14.96 11.12 -8.89
N ILE A 286 16.23 10.84 -8.57
CA ILE A 286 16.98 9.69 -9.10
C ILE A 286 16.55 8.37 -8.41
N THR A 287 16.28 8.40 -7.10
CA THR A 287 16.08 7.18 -6.29
C THR A 287 14.75 7.11 -5.54
N THR A 288 14.05 8.23 -5.39
CA THR A 288 12.87 8.34 -4.51
C THR A 288 11.75 9.07 -5.23
N LEU A 289 10.49 8.64 -5.09
CA LEU A 289 9.35 9.32 -5.70
C LEU A 289 8.46 9.97 -4.64
N TYR A 290 8.07 11.22 -4.88
CA TYR A 290 7.07 11.94 -4.10
C TYR A 290 5.91 12.26 -5.02
N LEU A 291 4.72 11.84 -4.59
CA LEU A 291 3.48 12.25 -5.22
C LEU A 291 3.13 13.66 -4.71
N ASN A 292 2.95 14.59 -5.62
CA ASN A 292 2.37 15.88 -5.25
C ASN A 292 0.87 15.69 -5.02
N ASN A 293 0.26 16.56 -4.20
CA ASN A 293 -1.15 16.48 -3.85
C ASN A 293 -2.03 16.25 -5.08
N PHE A 294 -2.72 15.11 -5.09
CA PHE A 294 -3.63 14.73 -6.17
C PHE A 294 -4.90 15.57 -6.05
N LYS A 295 -5.00 16.65 -6.82
CA LYS A 295 -6.22 17.45 -6.89
C LYS A 295 -7.25 16.72 -7.75
N VAL A 296 -8.15 15.96 -7.12
CA VAL A 296 -9.37 15.49 -7.79
C VAL A 296 -10.28 16.70 -7.98
N THR A 297 -10.21 17.34 -9.13
CA THR A 297 -11.27 18.28 -9.51
C THR A 297 -12.47 17.45 -9.93
N ASN A 298 -13.46 17.32 -9.05
CA ASN A 298 -14.78 16.82 -9.40
C ASN A 298 -15.40 17.78 -10.44
N SER A 299 -15.13 17.52 -11.71
CA SER A 299 -15.86 18.17 -12.81
C SER A 299 -17.13 17.36 -13.04
N THR A 300 -18.14 17.60 -12.20
CA THR A 300 -19.50 17.12 -12.40
C THR A 300 -20.18 17.94 -13.50
N ASN A 301 -19.63 17.94 -14.71
CA ASN A 301 -20.28 18.49 -15.90
C ASN A 301 -19.73 17.80 -17.14
N LEU A 302 -20.35 16.67 -17.49
CA LEU A 302 -20.50 16.14 -18.84
C LEU A 302 -21.87 15.46 -18.92
#